data_AF-A0A7K5LPN3-F1
#
_entry.id   AF-A0A7K5LPN3-F1
#
_cell.length_a   1.000
_cell.length_b   1.000
_cell.length_c   1.000
_cell.angle_alpha   90.00
_cell.angle_beta   90.00
_cell.angle_gamma   90.00
#
_symmetry.space_group_name_H-M   'P 1'
#
loop_
_entity.id
_entity.type
_entity.pdbx_description
1 polymer ?
#
loop_
_entity_poly.entity_id
_entity_poly.type
_entity_poly.pdbx_seq_one_letter_code
_entity_poly.pdbx_strand_id
1 'polypeptide(L)'
;PSRGEYDDRSPLPHSNSLVRLTGKSIYNQRKDYGQTLLKLQNDFQHHVEHLVTMRLERDLRSVEDCLGRLKSLEEQGRIWGQDVVLEVKDQELVLRDVESKEELEAFPLGSVQGCSAGLDNTVLAVSVQEGNPPGSSVLLFQCERLGAETLRSSLEKVLRQRKEEQRNHYGHRYGGDVALLDTAPSPAPPYAAPER
;
A
#
# COMPACT_ATOMS: atom_id res chain seq x y z
N PRO A 1 -84.48 6.49 -2.48
CA PRO A 1 -83.95 7.29 -3.62
C PRO A 1 -82.94 8.33 -3.08
N SER A 2 -81.65 7.98 -2.95
CA SER A 2 -80.59 7.99 -3.98
C SER A 2 -79.89 9.34 -4.16
N ARG A 3 -78.55 9.25 -4.28
CA ARG A 3 -77.47 10.26 -4.50
C ARG A 3 -76.87 10.86 -3.23
N GLY A 4 -75.57 10.78 -2.98
CA GLY A 4 -74.43 10.31 -3.78
C GLY A 4 -73.17 11.06 -3.30
N GLU A 5 -72.09 10.32 -3.10
CA GLU A 5 -70.75 10.75 -2.64
C GLU A 5 -70.15 11.90 -3.45
N TYR A 6 -69.28 12.70 -2.82
CA TYR A 6 -67.92 13.00 -3.32
C TYR A 6 -66.97 13.22 -2.13
N ASP A 7 -66.08 12.25 -1.93
CA ASP A 7 -64.77 12.39 -1.29
C ASP A 7 -63.93 13.44 -2.03
N ASP A 8 -63.14 14.23 -1.29
CA ASP A 8 -61.71 14.46 -1.57
C ASP A 8 -61.15 15.51 -0.59
N ARG A 9 -60.59 15.02 0.51
CA ARG A 9 -59.49 15.73 1.19
C ARG A 9 -58.33 14.76 1.36
N SER A 10 -57.65 14.56 0.22
CA SER A 10 -56.22 14.26 0.08
C SER A 10 -55.40 14.37 1.39
N PRO A 11 -54.73 13.28 1.84
CA PRO A 11 -53.80 13.33 2.95
C PRO A 11 -52.61 14.24 2.64
N LEU A 12 -52.24 15.07 3.61
CA LEU A 12 -51.04 15.91 3.57
C LEU A 12 -49.81 15.06 3.19
N PRO A 13 -48.90 15.56 2.33
CA PRO A 13 -47.67 14.86 2.04
C PRO A 13 -46.86 14.82 3.34
N HIS A 14 -46.81 13.63 3.94
CA HIS A 14 -45.95 13.38 5.09
C HIS A 14 -44.52 13.74 4.70
N SER A 15 -44.07 14.82 5.32
CA SER A 15 -42.71 15.27 5.48
C SER A 15 -41.71 14.14 5.29
N ASN A 16 -40.75 14.37 4.38
CA ASN A 16 -39.43 13.74 4.32
C ASN A 16 -39.32 12.45 5.14
N SER A 17 -39.32 11.33 4.43
CA SER A 17 -38.74 10.07 4.88
C SER A 17 -37.27 10.30 5.27
N LEU A 18 -37.05 10.92 6.42
CA LEU A 18 -35.91 10.64 7.26
C LEU A 18 -36.17 9.21 7.72
N VAL A 19 -35.75 8.25 6.90
CA VAL A 19 -35.74 6.83 7.22
C VAL A 19 -35.24 6.74 8.64
N ARG A 20 -36.14 6.44 9.58
CA ARG A 20 -35.79 6.40 10.99
C ARG A 20 -34.78 5.27 11.11
N LEU A 21 -33.50 5.63 11.22
CA LEU A 21 -32.42 4.66 11.21
C LEU A 21 -32.72 3.63 12.28
N THR A 22 -32.89 2.38 11.85
CA THR A 22 -33.16 1.28 12.77
C THR A 22 -31.97 1.13 13.72
N GLY A 23 -32.20 0.62 14.93
CA GLY A 23 -31.09 0.30 15.84
C GLY A 23 -30.05 -0.62 15.19
N LYS A 24 -30.48 -1.51 14.29
CA LYS A 24 -29.61 -2.40 13.50
C LYS A 24 -28.75 -1.64 12.48
N SER A 25 -29.30 -0.65 11.77
CA SER A 25 -28.51 0.14 10.81
C SER A 25 -27.50 1.04 11.53
N ILE A 26 -27.85 1.61 12.68
CA ILE A 26 -26.92 2.38 13.52
C ILE A 26 -25.80 1.48 14.05
N TYR A 27 -26.13 0.28 14.52
CA TYR A 27 -25.14 -0.69 15.01
C TYR A 27 -24.18 -1.13 13.89
N ASN A 28 -24.70 -1.48 12.71
CA ASN A 28 -23.88 -1.87 11.56
C ASN A 28 -22.98 -0.71 11.10
N GLN A 29 -23.52 0.51 11.00
CA GLN A 29 -22.74 1.69 10.67
C GLN A 29 -21.59 1.93 11.67
N ARG A 30 -21.83 1.73 12.97
CA ARG A 30 -20.77 1.83 14.01
C ARG A 30 -19.72 0.73 13.86
N LYS A 31 -20.14 -0.49 13.53
CA LYS A 31 -19.24 -1.62 13.27
C LYS A 31 -18.36 -1.37 12.04
N ASP A 32 -18.96 -0.88 10.96
CA ASP A 32 -18.26 -0.56 9.70
C ASP A 32 -17.32 0.63 9.89
N TYR A 33 -17.73 1.66 10.62
CA TYR A 33 -16.86 2.79 10.99
C TYR A 33 -15.62 2.33 11.77
N GLY A 34 -15.78 1.40 12.71
CA GLY A 34 -14.66 0.79 13.43
C GLY A 34 -13.67 0.10 12.48
N GLN A 35 -14.16 -0.60 11.46
CA GLN A 35 -13.32 -1.23 10.43
C GLN A 35 -12.60 -0.19 9.55
N THR A 36 -13.29 0.90 9.18
CA THR A 36 -12.68 2.01 8.42
C THR A 36 -11.59 2.72 9.21
N LEU A 37 -11.79 2.94 10.51
CA LEU A 37 -10.77 3.53 11.39
C LEU A 37 -9.54 2.62 11.52
N LEU A 38 -9.74 1.30 11.62
CA LEU A 38 -8.64 0.35 11.66
C LEU A 38 -7.89 0.29 10.32
N LYS A 39 -8.58 0.45 9.18
CA LYS A 39 -7.95 0.57 7.86
C LYS A 39 -7.10 1.83 7.74
N LEU A 40 -7.60 2.97 8.19
CA LEU A 40 -6.85 4.24 8.22
C LEU A 40 -5.60 4.18 9.12
N GLN A 41 -5.63 3.37 10.19
CA GLN A 41 -4.45 3.09 11.02
C GLN A 41 -3.46 2.11 10.37
N ASN A 42 -3.89 1.41 9.32
CA ASN A 42 -3.07 0.43 8.60
C ASN A 42 -2.34 1.07 7.40
N ASP A 43 -2.65 2.34 7.09
CA ASP A 43 -1.93 3.12 6.10
C ASP A 43 -0.63 3.61 6.74
N PHE A 44 0.50 3.12 6.25
CA PHE A 44 1.81 3.55 6.69
C PHE A 44 1.98 5.03 6.31
N GLN A 45 1.95 5.92 7.30
CA GLN A 45 2.12 7.36 7.12
C GLN A 45 2.74 7.96 8.39
N HIS A 46 3.96 8.49 8.28
CA HIS A 46 4.72 8.98 9.42
C HIS A 46 5.44 10.29 9.10
N HIS A 47 5.42 11.21 10.08
CA HIS A 47 6.26 12.40 10.06
C HIS A 47 7.68 12.00 10.46
N VAL A 48 8.63 12.32 9.60
CA VAL A 48 10.07 12.06 9.77
C VAL A 48 10.84 13.22 9.16
N GLU A 49 12.10 13.34 9.52
CA GLU A 49 13.00 14.31 8.88
C GLU A 49 13.92 13.54 7.92
N HIS A 50 13.87 13.84 6.63
CA HIS A 50 14.79 13.29 5.64
C HIS A 50 16.16 13.96 5.79
N LEU A 51 17.21 13.17 6.01
CA LEU A 51 18.55 13.67 6.26
C LEU A 51 19.38 13.69 4.98
N VAL A 52 19.39 12.58 4.26
CA VAL A 52 20.20 12.40 3.05
C VAL A 52 19.81 11.11 2.32
N THR A 53 19.93 11.14 0.99
CA THR A 53 19.90 9.94 0.14
C THR A 53 21.31 9.65 -0.34
N MET A 54 21.83 8.45 -0.05
CA MET A 54 23.18 8.03 -0.44
C MET A 54 23.11 6.88 -1.43
N ARG A 55 23.72 7.08 -2.61
CA ARG A 55 23.86 6.01 -3.59
C ARG A 55 25.00 5.08 -3.20
N LEU A 56 24.77 3.78 -3.28
CA LEU A 56 25.75 2.74 -2.99
C LEU A 56 26.74 2.64 -4.17
N GLU A 57 27.88 3.30 -4.03
CA GLU A 57 28.97 3.29 -5.01
C GLU A 57 30.33 3.27 -4.31
N ARG A 58 31.28 2.52 -4.89
CA ARG A 58 32.72 2.47 -4.53
C ARG A 58 32.99 2.23 -3.03
N ASP A 59 32.93 3.30 -2.25
CA ASP A 59 33.25 3.41 -0.83
C ASP A 59 32.04 3.18 0.09
N LEU A 60 30.82 3.29 -0.45
CA LEU A 60 29.58 2.97 0.26
C LEU A 60 28.99 1.68 -0.33
N ARG A 61 29.06 0.57 0.40
CA ARG A 61 28.63 -0.75 -0.07
C ARG A 61 27.49 -1.34 0.74
N SER A 62 27.24 -0.82 1.94
CA SER A 62 26.16 -1.27 2.80
C SER A 62 25.45 -0.11 3.50
N VAL A 63 24.33 -0.44 4.17
CA VAL A 63 23.58 0.53 4.98
C VAL A 63 24.42 1.02 6.16
N GLU A 64 25.25 0.15 6.74
CA GLU A 64 26.17 0.49 7.82
C GLU A 64 27.20 1.54 7.38
N ASP A 65 27.73 1.43 6.15
CA ASP A 65 28.61 2.45 5.58
C ASP A 65 27.90 3.81 5.47
N CYS A 66 26.64 3.80 5.03
CA CYS A 66 25.81 5.01 4.93
C CYS A 66 25.54 5.64 6.31
N LEU A 67 25.24 4.84 7.33
CA LEU A 67 25.04 5.31 8.70
C LEU A 67 26.34 5.89 9.31
N GLY A 68 27.48 5.23 9.07
CA GLY A 68 28.79 5.76 9.48
C GLY A 68 29.12 7.09 8.79
N ARG A 69 28.81 7.18 7.48
CA ARG A 69 28.97 8.41 6.70
C ARG A 69 28.05 9.54 7.18
N LEU A 70 26.79 9.22 7.52
CA LEU A 70 25.84 10.18 8.08
C LEU A 70 26.41 10.78 9.37
N LYS A 71 26.84 9.95 10.32
CA LYS A 71 27.43 10.41 11.58
C LYS A 71 28.61 11.37 11.38
N SER A 72 29.50 11.04 10.43
CA SER A 72 30.63 11.93 10.09
C SER A 72 30.17 13.28 9.51
N LEU A 73 29.09 13.31 8.74
CA LEU A 73 28.53 14.55 8.18
C LEU A 73 27.82 15.39 9.25
N GLU A 74 27.14 14.75 10.21
CA GLU A 74 26.53 15.41 11.36
C GLU A 74 27.58 16.08 12.24
N GLU A 75 28.67 15.38 12.56
CA GLU A 75 29.81 15.92 13.33
C GLU A 75 30.46 17.12 12.63
N GLN A 76 30.41 17.17 11.30
CA GLN A 76 30.90 18.29 10.49
C GLN A 76 29.87 19.43 10.33
N GLY A 77 28.64 19.27 10.83
CA GLY A 77 27.54 20.22 10.63
C GLY A 77 27.11 20.35 9.16
N ARG A 78 27.23 19.26 8.38
CA ARG A 78 26.96 19.22 6.93
C ARG A 78 25.66 18.51 6.57
N ILE A 79 24.87 18.15 7.56
CA ILE A 79 23.52 17.61 7.38
C ILE A 79 22.53 18.74 7.56
N TRP A 80 21.55 18.81 6.67
CA TRP A 80 20.35 19.61 6.82
C TRP A 80 19.19 18.64 6.66
N GLY A 81 18.31 18.60 7.66
CA GLY A 81 17.11 17.78 7.60
C GLY A 81 15.97 18.54 6.96
N GLN A 82 15.09 17.80 6.29
CA GLN A 82 13.82 18.30 5.78
C GLN A 82 12.66 17.50 6.38
N ASP A 83 11.74 18.19 7.04
CA ASP A 83 10.50 17.58 7.52
C ASP A 83 9.65 17.07 6.36
N VAL A 84 9.32 15.79 6.38
CA VAL A 84 8.52 15.11 5.36
C VAL A 84 7.50 14.16 5.98
N VAL A 85 6.47 13.85 5.20
CA VAL A 85 5.60 12.72 5.45
C VAL A 85 6.09 11.55 4.59
N LEU A 86 6.55 10.48 5.25
CA LEU A 86 6.87 9.21 4.62
C LEU A 86 5.63 8.32 4.66
N GLU A 87 5.11 7.94 3.50
CA GLU A 87 3.89 7.13 3.41
C GLU A 87 3.94 6.04 2.34
N VAL A 88 3.06 5.05 2.47
CA VAL A 88 2.80 4.07 1.40
C VAL A 88 1.47 4.39 0.75
N LYS A 89 1.50 4.74 -0.54
CA LYS A 89 0.32 5.12 -1.33
C LYS A 89 0.39 4.49 -2.71
N ASP A 90 -0.72 3.95 -3.21
CA ASP A 90 -0.83 3.45 -4.60
C ASP A 90 0.25 2.47 -5.10
N GLN A 91 0.85 1.67 -4.20
CA GLN A 91 1.96 0.72 -4.45
C GLN A 91 3.33 1.39 -4.58
N GLU A 92 3.47 2.58 -3.99
CA GLU A 92 4.70 3.34 -3.93
C GLU A 92 4.97 3.78 -2.48
N LEU A 93 6.24 3.87 -2.13
CA LEU A 93 6.73 4.59 -0.96
C LEU A 93 6.95 6.04 -1.40
N VAL A 94 6.26 6.97 -0.74
CA VAL A 94 6.16 8.37 -1.15
C VAL A 94 6.70 9.28 -0.06
N LEU A 95 7.51 10.25 -0.47
CA LEU A 95 7.88 11.42 0.32
C LEU A 95 6.97 12.58 -0.07
N ARG A 96 6.32 13.18 0.92
CA ARG A 96 5.42 14.31 0.72
C ARG A 96 5.80 15.46 1.63
N ASP A 97 5.68 16.68 1.10
CA ASP A 97 5.84 17.89 1.88
C ASP A 97 4.79 17.98 2.99
N VAL A 98 5.21 18.40 4.18
CA VAL A 98 4.34 18.44 5.36
C VAL A 98 3.23 19.49 5.22
N GLU A 99 3.47 20.61 4.54
CA GLU A 99 2.55 21.74 4.49
C GLU A 99 1.72 21.75 3.21
N SER A 100 2.36 21.75 2.04
CA SER A 100 1.72 21.81 0.72
C SER A 100 1.04 20.50 0.32
N LYS A 101 1.43 19.39 0.94
CA LYS A 101 1.05 18.03 0.56
C LYS A 101 1.53 17.61 -0.83
N GLU A 102 2.49 18.34 -1.40
CA GLU A 102 3.13 18.01 -2.66
C GLU A 102 3.97 16.74 -2.55
N GLU A 103 3.86 15.87 -3.55
CA GLU A 103 4.71 14.69 -3.69
C GLU A 103 6.12 15.12 -4.12
N LEU A 104 7.10 14.86 -3.26
CA LEU A 104 8.50 15.23 -3.48
C LEU A 104 9.24 14.13 -4.23
N GLU A 105 9.00 12.87 -3.84
CA GLU A 105 9.65 11.71 -4.43
C GLU A 105 8.78 10.46 -4.23
N ALA A 106 8.79 9.54 -5.20
CA ALA A 106 8.03 8.30 -5.14
C ALA A 106 8.89 7.13 -5.63
N PHE A 107 8.84 6.02 -4.87
CA PHE A 107 9.55 4.79 -5.17
C PHE A 107 8.55 3.64 -5.27
N PRO A 108 8.49 2.89 -6.38
CA PRO A 108 7.66 1.69 -6.43
C PRO A 108 7.98 0.75 -5.27
N LEU A 109 6.99 0.18 -4.58
CA LEU A 109 7.28 -0.73 -3.45
C LEU A 109 8.11 -1.95 -3.87
N GLY A 110 8.06 -2.33 -5.15
CA GLY A 110 8.91 -3.37 -5.73
C GLY A 110 10.39 -3.00 -5.83
N SER A 111 10.74 -1.71 -5.77
CA SER A 111 12.12 -1.25 -5.71
C SER A 111 12.70 -1.23 -4.30
N VAL A 112 11.85 -1.23 -3.25
CA VAL A 112 12.31 -1.24 -1.86
C VAL A 112 12.94 -2.59 -1.54
N GLN A 113 14.26 -2.59 -1.31
CA GLN A 113 15.06 -3.79 -1.07
C GLN A 113 15.05 -4.22 0.40
N GLY A 114 14.93 -3.27 1.32
CA GLY A 114 14.91 -3.53 2.75
C GLY A 114 14.93 -2.25 3.58
N CYS A 115 14.76 -2.40 4.89
CA CYS A 115 14.89 -1.30 5.84
C CYS A 115 15.55 -1.77 7.14
N SER A 116 16.21 -0.83 7.82
CA SER A 116 16.90 -1.08 9.08
C SER A 116 16.83 0.15 9.98
N ALA A 117 16.89 -0.06 11.29
CA ALA A 117 17.06 1.01 12.26
C ALA A 117 18.55 1.16 12.61
N GLY A 118 19.02 2.40 12.71
CA GLY A 118 20.39 2.76 13.05
C GLY A 118 20.47 3.89 14.07
N LEU A 119 21.71 4.19 14.49
CA LEU A 119 22.04 5.29 15.40
C LEU A 119 21.14 5.30 16.66
N ASP A 120 21.26 4.26 17.49
CA ASP A 120 20.51 4.14 18.74
C ASP A 120 18.98 4.24 18.57
N ASN A 121 18.46 3.59 17.51
CA ASN A 121 17.03 3.55 17.19
C ASN A 121 16.42 4.90 16.80
N THR A 122 17.25 5.83 16.32
CA THR A 122 16.79 7.17 15.92
C THR A 122 16.69 7.35 14.41
N VAL A 123 17.48 6.61 13.62
CA VAL A 123 17.49 6.74 12.15
C VAL A 123 16.92 5.50 11.47
N LEU A 124 15.92 5.71 10.62
CA LEU A 124 15.41 4.69 9.69
C LEU A 124 16.22 4.78 8.39
N ALA A 125 16.77 3.66 7.96
CA ALA A 125 17.39 3.52 6.66
C ALA A 125 16.48 2.68 5.74
N VAL A 126 16.21 3.17 4.54
CA VAL A 126 15.41 2.48 3.52
C VAL A 126 16.27 2.30 2.27
N SER A 127 16.51 1.06 1.86
CA SER A 127 17.24 0.74 0.64
C SER A 127 16.28 0.60 -0.53
N VAL A 128 16.55 1.30 -1.64
CA VAL A 128 15.74 1.28 -2.86
C VAL A 128 16.61 1.01 -4.08
N GLN A 129 16.06 0.27 -5.05
CA GLN A 129 16.66 0.04 -6.36
C GLN A 129 16.21 1.12 -7.34
N GLU A 130 17.13 1.96 -7.79
CA GLU A 130 16.89 2.95 -8.83
C GLU A 130 17.02 2.34 -10.23
N GLY A 131 16.16 2.78 -11.14
CA GLY A 131 16.11 2.29 -12.51
C GLY A 131 16.97 3.07 -13.51
N ASN A 132 17.31 4.34 -13.23
CA ASN A 132 18.08 5.16 -14.17
C ASN A 132 18.79 6.35 -13.47
N PRO A 133 20.13 6.32 -13.31
CA PRO A 133 21.01 5.20 -13.64
C PRO A 133 20.76 4.00 -12.70
N PRO A 134 20.92 2.74 -13.17
CA PRO A 134 20.72 1.56 -12.34
C PRO A 134 21.64 1.57 -11.12
N GLY A 135 21.10 1.42 -9.92
CA GLY A 135 21.89 1.38 -8.69
C GLY A 135 21.01 1.24 -7.45
N SER A 136 21.62 0.99 -6.30
CA SER A 136 20.92 1.00 -5.03
C SER A 136 21.22 2.29 -4.29
N SER A 137 20.21 2.89 -3.69
CA SER A 137 20.34 4.06 -2.82
C SER A 137 19.76 3.75 -1.45
N VAL A 138 20.32 4.38 -0.42
CA VAL A 138 19.84 4.32 0.95
C VAL A 138 19.35 5.70 1.34
N LEU A 139 18.06 5.81 1.63
CA LEU A 139 17.43 7.00 2.20
C LEU A 139 17.53 6.91 3.73
N LEU A 140 17.98 7.99 4.36
CA LEU A 140 18.14 8.07 5.81
C LEU A 140 17.17 9.11 6.38
N PHE A 141 16.39 8.68 7.37
CA PHE A 141 15.35 9.49 8.00
C PHE A 141 15.52 9.52 9.52
N GLN A 142 15.56 10.70 10.11
CA GLN A 142 15.48 10.89 11.55
C GLN A 142 14.02 10.67 12.01
N CYS A 143 13.86 9.81 13.01
CA CYS A 143 12.57 9.43 13.58
C CYS A 143 12.33 10.15 14.90
N GLU A 144 11.44 11.13 14.93
CA GLU A 144 11.21 11.94 16.14
C GLU A 144 10.33 11.25 17.20
N ARG A 145 9.30 10.49 16.77
CA ARG A 145 8.17 10.14 17.65
C ARG A 145 8.06 8.67 18.02
N LEU A 146 8.23 7.77 17.05
CA LEU A 146 7.96 6.33 17.21
C LEU A 146 9.22 5.46 17.32
N GLY A 147 10.41 6.07 17.17
CA GLY A 147 11.67 5.35 17.03
C GLY A 147 11.77 4.59 15.69
N ALA A 148 13.00 4.42 15.21
CA ALA A 148 13.26 3.84 13.90
C ALA A 148 12.82 2.37 13.77
N GLU A 149 12.94 1.56 14.82
CA GLU A 149 12.62 0.13 14.83
C GLU A 149 11.12 -0.12 14.72
N THR A 150 10.30 0.74 15.34
CA THR A 150 8.84 0.70 15.21
C THR A 150 8.42 1.03 13.79
N LEU A 151 8.99 2.10 13.21
CA LEU A 151 8.73 2.50 11.84
C LEU A 151 9.18 1.43 10.84
N ARG A 152 10.39 0.89 11.03
CA ARG A 152 10.92 -0.24 10.25
C ARG A 152 9.96 -1.43 10.29
N SER A 153 9.57 -1.88 11.48
CA SER A 153 8.64 -2.99 11.66
C SER A 153 7.28 -2.74 11.00
N SER A 154 6.80 -1.48 11.04
CA SER A 154 5.56 -1.06 10.40
C SER A 154 5.69 -1.13 8.86
N LEU A 155 6.78 -0.59 8.31
CA LEU A 155 7.05 -0.60 6.88
C LEU A 155 7.21 -2.03 6.34
N GLU A 156 7.98 -2.89 7.02
CA GLU A 156 8.16 -4.30 6.65
C GLU A 156 6.83 -5.06 6.60
N LYS A 157 5.92 -4.80 7.56
CA LYS A 157 4.58 -5.40 7.56
C LYS A 157 3.78 -4.99 6.32
N VAL A 158 3.79 -3.70 5.98
CA VAL A 158 3.09 -3.19 4.79
C VAL A 158 3.69 -3.76 3.51
N LEU A 159 5.02 -3.79 3.38
CA LEU A 159 5.71 -4.40 2.24
C LEU A 159 5.33 -5.88 2.08
N ARG A 160 5.27 -6.64 3.18
CA ARG A 160 4.87 -8.05 3.16
C ARG A 160 3.42 -8.22 2.74
N GLN A 161 2.51 -7.43 3.32
CA GLN A 161 1.08 -7.49 3.01
C GLN A 161 0.83 -7.20 1.53
N ARG A 162 1.45 -6.13 0.98
CA ARG A 162 1.27 -5.74 -0.42
C ARG A 162 1.83 -6.77 -1.39
N LYS A 163 2.94 -7.45 -1.02
CA LYS A 163 3.50 -8.57 -1.80
C LYS A 163 2.55 -9.78 -1.83
N GLU A 164 1.88 -10.07 -0.72
CA GLU A 164 0.89 -11.16 -0.65
C GLU A 164 -0.38 -10.83 -1.45
N GLU A 165 -0.89 -9.60 -1.34
CA GLU A 165 -2.04 -9.12 -2.11
C GLU A 165 -1.81 -9.21 -3.62
N GLN A 166 -0.63 -8.79 -4.10
CA GLN A 166 -0.26 -8.94 -5.50
C GLN A 166 -0.27 -10.41 -5.92
N ARG A 167 0.33 -11.32 -5.11
CA ARG A 167 0.36 -12.75 -5.43
C ARG A 167 -1.04 -13.36 -5.51
N ASN A 168 -1.94 -12.96 -4.62
CA ASN A 168 -3.32 -13.43 -4.60
C ASN A 168 -4.13 -12.91 -5.80
N HIS A 169 -3.88 -11.67 -6.26
CA HIS A 169 -4.53 -11.12 -7.45
C HIS A 169 -4.13 -11.85 -8.74
N TYR A 170 -2.87 -12.29 -8.87
CA TYR A 170 -2.41 -13.11 -9.99
C TYR A 170 -2.91 -14.57 -9.94
N GLY A 171 -3.14 -15.11 -8.74
CA GLY A 171 -3.65 -16.49 -8.54
C GLY A 171 -5.13 -16.66 -8.89
N HIS A 172 -5.93 -15.59 -8.86
CA HIS A 172 -7.38 -15.68 -9.09
C HIS A 172 -7.79 -15.64 -10.58
N ARG A 173 -6.86 -15.34 -11.51
CA ARG A 173 -7.12 -15.32 -12.96
C ARG A 173 -7.05 -16.69 -13.66
N TYR A 174 -6.67 -17.76 -12.96
CA TYR A 174 -6.53 -19.11 -13.54
C TYR A 174 -7.41 -20.19 -12.87
N GLY A 175 -8.44 -19.81 -12.09
CA GLY A 175 -9.24 -20.73 -11.29
C GLY A 175 -10.74 -20.79 -11.61
N GLY A 176 -11.21 -20.12 -12.67
CA GLY A 176 -12.63 -20.08 -13.03
C GLY A 176 -12.90 -20.70 -14.40
N ASP A 177 -13.71 -21.75 -14.41
CA ASP A 177 -14.41 -22.35 -15.57
C ASP A 177 -13.57 -23.03 -16.66
N VAL A 178 -13.17 -24.28 -16.40
CA VAL A 178 -13.10 -25.29 -17.48
C VAL A 178 -14.43 -26.03 -17.49
N ALA A 179 -15.46 -25.36 -18.04
CA ALA A 179 -16.63 -26.05 -18.52
C ALA A 179 -16.22 -26.91 -19.73
N LEU A 180 -16.62 -28.18 -19.67
CA LEU A 180 -16.41 -29.25 -20.63
C LEU A 180 -16.51 -28.78 -22.09
N LEU A 181 -15.37 -28.73 -22.79
CA LEU A 181 -15.35 -28.70 -24.25
C LEU A 181 -15.19 -30.12 -24.77
N ASP A 182 -16.28 -30.55 -25.39
CA ASP A 182 -16.49 -31.75 -26.20
C ASP A 182 -15.27 -32.07 -27.08
N THR A 183 -14.68 -33.25 -26.86
CA THR A 183 -13.51 -33.72 -27.63
C THR A 183 -13.98 -34.58 -28.80
N ALA A 184 -13.94 -34.03 -30.01
CA ALA A 184 -14.16 -34.79 -31.25
C ALA A 184 -12.99 -35.77 -31.51
N PRO A 185 -13.23 -36.95 -32.16
CA PRO A 185 -12.29 -38.06 -32.16
C PRO A 185 -11.19 -37.95 -33.22
N SER A 186 -10.01 -38.47 -32.86
CA SER A 186 -8.79 -38.55 -33.69
C SER A 186 -8.93 -39.53 -34.87
N PRO A 187 -8.33 -39.27 -36.05
CA PRO A 187 -8.29 -40.24 -37.15
C PRO A 187 -7.25 -41.34 -36.90
N ALA A 188 -7.63 -42.59 -37.22
CA ALA A 188 -6.83 -43.80 -37.06
C ALA A 188 -5.63 -43.88 -38.03
N PRO A 189 -4.56 -44.64 -37.70
CA PRO A 189 -3.38 -44.78 -38.55
C PRO A 189 -3.60 -45.79 -39.69
N PRO A 190 -2.84 -45.68 -40.81
CA PRO A 190 -2.99 -46.60 -41.94
C PRO A 190 -2.40 -47.98 -41.64
N TYR A 191 -3.14 -48.98 -42.11
CA TYR A 191 -2.92 -50.42 -42.00
C TYR A 191 -1.68 -50.86 -42.79
N ALA A 192 -0.75 -51.60 -42.17
CA ALA A 192 0.32 -52.31 -42.87
C ALA A 192 -0.12 -53.76 -43.15
N ALA A 193 -0.04 -54.17 -44.42
CA ALA A 193 -0.32 -55.54 -44.85
C ALA A 193 0.81 -56.51 -44.44
N PRO A 194 0.52 -57.80 -44.19
CA PRO A 194 1.54 -58.76 -43.78
C PRO A 194 2.31 -59.31 -44.99
N GLU A 195 3.63 -59.41 -44.87
CA GLU A 195 4.47 -60.21 -45.76
C GLU A 195 4.34 -61.71 -45.43
N ARG A 196 4.57 -62.54 -46.46
CA ARG A 196 4.44 -64.01 -46.47
C ARG A 196 5.37 -64.75 -45.51
#